data_AF-A0ABD4XH76-F1
#
_entry.id   AF-A0ABD4XH76-F1
#
_cell.length_a   1.000
_cell.length_b   1.000
_cell.length_c   1.000
_cell.angle_alpha   90.00
_cell.angle_beta   90.00
_cell.angle_gamma   90.00
#
_symmetry.space_group_name_H-M   'P 1'
#
loop_
_entity.id
_entity.type
_entity.pdbx_description
1 polymer ?
#
loop_
_entity_poly.entity_id
_entity_poly.type
_entity_poly.pdbx_seq_one_letter_code
_entity_poly.pdbx_strand_id
1 'polypeptide(L)'
;MIKHFVKNRFWIITGAELITIAFMFSIGFSVIDIHVPASFQLVSRPSFRLLVITIGVAMIFQSVWDTTWYYIREVTRLAAAGVVGMMASAFLLSDLNTLHVTLVPLGLMFLLIRILSDLLTDNTLFRSRR
;
A
#
# COMPACT_ATOMS: atom_id res chain seq x y z
N MET A 1 -8.88 12.88 22.09
CA MET A 1 -7.74 12.68 21.18
C MET A 1 -7.12 11.29 21.25
N ILE A 2 -6.60 10.83 22.40
CA ILE A 2 -5.86 9.54 22.49
C ILE A 2 -6.70 8.34 22.01
N LYS A 3 -7.97 8.25 22.43
CA LYS A 3 -8.89 7.18 21.96
C LYS A 3 -9.14 7.19 20.44
N HIS A 4 -9.13 8.38 19.82
CA HIS A 4 -9.31 8.53 18.37
C HIS A 4 -8.06 8.06 17.61
N PHE A 5 -6.87 8.38 18.13
CA PHE A 5 -5.59 7.94 17.56
C PHE A 5 -5.43 6.42 17.63
N VAL A 6 -5.81 5.81 18.77
CA VAL A 6 -5.77 4.35 18.94
C VAL A 6 -6.74 3.64 17.99
N LYS A 7 -7.95 4.18 17.81
CA LYS A 7 -8.96 3.64 16.88
C LYS A 7 -8.53 3.74 15.42
N ASN A 8 -7.83 4.82 15.05
CA ASN A 8 -7.44 5.09 13.67
C ASN A 8 -5.97 4.75 13.38
N ARG A 9 -5.29 4.03 14.28
CA ARG A 9 -3.86 3.68 14.16
C ARG A 9 -3.50 3.05 12.83
N PHE A 10 -4.37 2.15 12.33
CA PHE A 10 -4.17 1.46 11.06
C PHE A 10 -4.02 2.43 9.89
N TRP A 11 -4.87 3.45 9.85
CA TRP A 11 -4.92 4.44 8.79
C TRP A 11 -3.69 5.34 8.78
N ILE A 12 -3.25 5.74 9.97
CA ILE A 12 -2.08 6.60 10.16
C ILE A 12 -0.80 5.82 9.81
N ILE A 13 -0.66 4.61 10.35
CA ILE A 13 0.53 3.76 10.16
C ILE A 13 0.63 3.35 8.69
N THR A 14 -0.42 2.77 8.11
CA THR A 14 -0.40 2.32 6.71
C THR A 14 -0.23 3.49 5.75
N GLY A 15 -0.89 4.62 6.01
CA GLY A 15 -0.72 5.82 5.19
C GLY A 15 0.71 6.35 5.22
N ALA A 16 1.34 6.42 6.40
CA ALA A 16 2.72 6.83 6.55
C ALA A 16 3.70 5.87 5.87
N GLU A 17 3.46 4.56 5.96
CA GLU A 17 4.29 3.56 5.29
C GLU A 17 4.21 3.65 3.77
N LEU A 18 3.01 3.82 3.20
CA LEU A 18 2.84 4.01 1.76
C LEU A 18 3.61 5.23 1.25
N ILE A 19 3.52 6.34 1.99
CA ILE A 19 4.27 7.57 1.67
C ILE A 19 5.77 7.30 1.75
N THR A 20 6.23 6.68 2.85
CA THR A 20 7.65 6.37 3.06
C THR A 20 8.20 5.48 1.95
N ILE A 21 7.47 4.42 1.58
CA ILE A 21 7.84 3.51 0.50
C ILE A 21 7.91 4.25 -0.83
N ALA A 22 6.92 5.09 -1.14
CA ALA A 22 6.94 5.89 -2.37
C ALA A 22 8.14 6.86 -2.42
N PHE A 23 8.52 7.46 -1.30
CA PHE A 23 9.72 8.29 -1.19
C PHE A 23 11.01 7.48 -1.31
N MET A 24 11.11 6.31 -0.68
CA MET A 24 12.27 5.42 -0.81
C MET A 24 12.50 5.01 -2.28
N PHE A 25 11.42 4.71 -3.01
CA PHE A 25 11.49 4.47 -4.45
C PHE A 25 11.79 5.72 -5.28
N SER A 26 11.54 6.92 -4.73
CA SER A 26 11.87 8.19 -5.40
C SER A 26 13.33 8.61 -5.23
N ILE A 27 13.97 8.29 -4.10
CA ILE A 27 15.31 8.78 -3.75
C ILE A 27 16.45 7.94 -4.38
N GLY A 28 16.19 6.69 -4.82
CA GLY A 28 17.21 6.01 -5.64
C GLY A 28 17.21 4.48 -5.71
N PHE A 29 16.17 3.77 -5.28
CA PHE A 29 16.34 2.33 -5.00
C PHE A 29 15.72 1.29 -5.93
N SER A 30 15.08 1.64 -7.05
CA SER A 30 14.65 0.58 -7.98
C SER A 30 14.55 1.04 -9.42
N VAL A 31 15.62 0.78 -10.15
CA VAL A 31 15.50 0.46 -11.57
C VAL A 31 14.79 -0.89 -11.62
N ILE A 32 13.45 -0.87 -11.67
CA ILE A 32 12.70 -2.04 -12.16
C ILE A 32 13.30 -2.30 -13.53
N ASP A 33 14.00 -3.42 -13.64
CA ASP A 33 14.83 -3.70 -14.79
C ASP A 33 13.95 -3.81 -16.06
N ILE A 34 14.54 -3.54 -17.22
CA ILE A 34 13.85 -3.48 -18.52
C ILE A 34 13.15 -4.82 -18.83
N HIS A 35 13.60 -5.89 -18.19
CA HIS A 35 13.10 -7.26 -18.31
C HIS A 35 11.84 -7.55 -17.47
N VAL A 36 11.34 -6.61 -16.67
CA VAL A 36 10.08 -6.80 -15.94
C VAL A 36 8.91 -6.81 -16.93
N PRO A 37 7.95 -7.76 -16.81
CA PRO A 37 6.82 -7.85 -17.73
C PRO A 37 6.10 -6.49 -17.86
N ALA A 38 5.67 -6.15 -19.08
CA ALA A 38 5.09 -4.84 -19.41
C ALA A 38 3.93 -4.43 -18.47
N SER A 39 3.20 -5.40 -17.91
CA SER A 39 2.14 -5.18 -16.90
C SER A 39 2.65 -4.55 -15.60
N PHE A 40 3.90 -4.81 -15.19
CA PHE A 40 4.49 -4.34 -13.95
C PHE A 40 5.43 -3.13 -14.13
N GLN A 41 5.74 -2.76 -15.38
CA GLN A 41 6.40 -1.50 -15.68
C GLN A 41 5.59 -0.27 -15.24
N LEU A 42 4.30 -0.42 -14.95
CA LEU A 42 3.51 0.66 -14.34
C LEU A 42 4.13 1.12 -13.01
N VAL A 43 4.65 0.18 -12.21
CA VAL A 43 5.23 0.46 -10.88
C VAL A 43 6.47 1.34 -10.95
N SER A 44 7.20 1.31 -12.07
CA SER A 44 8.41 2.12 -12.25
C SER A 44 8.09 3.58 -12.62
N ARG A 45 6.86 3.86 -13.09
CA ARG A 45 6.47 5.18 -13.59
C ARG A 45 6.31 6.19 -12.45
N PRO A 46 6.74 7.45 -12.64
CA PRO A 46 6.50 8.52 -11.67
C PRO A 46 5.02 8.72 -11.32
N SER A 47 4.11 8.50 -12.28
CA SER A 47 2.66 8.60 -12.07
C SER A 47 2.15 7.56 -11.07
N PHE A 48 2.70 6.35 -11.05
CA PHE A 48 2.34 5.34 -10.07
C PHE A 48 2.78 5.74 -8.66
N ARG A 49 3.97 6.36 -8.53
CA ARG A 49 4.45 6.88 -7.24
C ARG A 49 3.52 7.96 -6.69
N LEU A 50 3.08 8.89 -7.54
CA LEU A 50 2.09 9.91 -7.16
C LEU A 50 0.77 9.27 -6.71
N LEU A 51 0.34 8.19 -7.37
CA LEU A 51 -0.84 7.44 -6.96
C LEU A 51 -0.66 6.81 -5.58
N VAL A 52 0.49 6.16 -5.31
CA VAL A 52 0.80 5.56 -3.99
C VAL A 52 0.80 6.62 -2.89
N ILE A 53 1.43 7.78 -3.14
CA ILE A 53 1.43 8.91 -2.20
C ILE A 53 0.01 9.41 -1.97
N THR A 54 -0.78 9.56 -3.04
CA THR A 54 -2.17 10.03 -2.95
C THR A 54 -3.02 9.10 -2.09
N ILE A 55 -2.87 7.77 -2.24
CA ILE A 55 -3.56 6.79 -1.38
C ILE A 55 -3.10 6.94 0.07
N GLY A 56 -1.79 7.05 0.32
CA GLY A 56 -1.25 7.22 1.68
C GLY A 56 -1.77 8.49 2.35
N VAL A 57 -1.78 9.62 1.64
CA VAL A 57 -2.35 10.89 2.11
C VAL A 57 -3.85 10.76 2.36
N ALA A 58 -4.59 10.10 1.47
CA ALA A 58 -6.02 9.86 1.65
C ALA A 58 -6.30 9.03 2.91
N MET A 59 -5.49 8.01 3.21
CA MET A 59 -5.62 7.22 4.43
C MET A 59 -5.37 8.07 5.69
N ILE A 60 -4.34 8.91 5.70
CA ILE A 60 -4.07 9.82 6.83
C ILE A 60 -5.20 10.83 6.98
N PHE A 61 -5.69 11.43 5.90
CA PHE A 61 -6.80 12.38 5.94
C PHE A 61 -8.08 11.73 6.50
N GLN A 62 -8.41 10.52 6.05
CA GLN A 62 -9.54 9.74 6.57
C GLN A 62 -9.37 9.36 8.05
N SER A 63 -8.14 9.27 8.55
CA SER A 63 -7.86 9.04 9.97
C SER A 63 -8.17 10.25 10.84
N VAL A 64 -8.11 11.47 10.29
CA VAL A 64 -8.36 12.73 11.00
C VAL A 64 -9.83 13.09 10.96
N TRP A 65 -10.47 12.92 9.79
CA TRP A 65 -11.81 13.44 9.54
C TRP A 65 -12.94 12.44 9.88
N ASP A 66 -12.60 11.23 10.34
CA ASP A 66 -13.49 10.09 10.59
C ASP A 66 -14.56 9.90 9.49
N THR A 67 -14.19 10.12 8.23
CA THR A 67 -15.10 10.08 7.08
C THR A 67 -15.59 8.65 6.84
N THR A 68 -16.77 8.32 7.37
CA THR A 68 -17.47 7.04 7.12
C THR A 68 -18.36 7.07 5.89
N TRP A 69 -18.26 8.13 5.07
CA TRP A 69 -19.13 8.34 3.93
C TRP A 69 -18.78 7.39 2.77
N TYR A 70 -19.81 6.77 2.18
CA TYR A 70 -19.77 6.05 0.88
C TYR A 70 -18.63 5.05 0.65
N TYR A 71 -18.38 4.15 1.61
CA TYR A 71 -17.39 3.08 1.45
C TYR A 71 -15.95 3.53 1.11
N ILE A 72 -15.66 4.82 1.24
CA ILE A 72 -14.37 5.41 0.84
C ILE A 72 -13.22 4.75 1.62
N ARG A 73 -13.50 4.35 2.86
CA ARG A 73 -12.58 3.58 3.71
C ARG A 73 -12.31 2.19 3.14
N GLU A 74 -13.33 1.41 2.77
CA GLU A 74 -13.08 0.09 2.17
C GLU A 74 -12.33 0.23 0.84
N VAL A 75 -12.73 1.19 -0.01
CA VAL A 75 -12.09 1.42 -1.32
C VAL A 75 -10.61 1.77 -1.16
N THR A 76 -10.27 2.69 -0.25
CA THR A 76 -8.86 3.06 -0.02
C THR A 76 -8.04 1.95 0.63
N ARG A 77 -8.66 1.11 1.47
CA ARG A 77 -8.00 -0.10 2.01
C ARG A 77 -7.69 -1.13 0.93
N LEU A 78 -8.66 -1.41 0.05
CA LEU A 78 -8.44 -2.29 -1.09
C LEU A 78 -7.42 -1.72 -2.06
N ALA A 79 -7.44 -0.41 -2.30
CA ALA A 79 -6.44 0.27 -3.13
C ALA A 79 -5.03 0.16 -2.52
N ALA A 80 -4.88 0.33 -1.21
CA ALA A 80 -3.62 0.15 -0.51
C ALA A 80 -3.09 -1.29 -0.64
N ALA A 81 -3.94 -2.30 -0.36
CA ALA A 81 -3.58 -3.71 -0.53
C ALA A 81 -3.20 -4.04 -1.99
N GLY A 82 -3.97 -3.53 -2.95
CA GLY A 82 -3.74 -3.74 -4.37
C GLY A 82 -2.42 -3.13 -4.85
N VAL A 83 -2.13 -1.88 -4.47
CA VAL A 83 -0.88 -1.20 -4.83
C VAL A 83 0.33 -1.91 -4.22
N VAL A 84 0.28 -2.25 -2.93
CA VAL A 84 1.37 -2.99 -2.28
C VAL A 84 1.55 -4.37 -2.91
N GLY A 85 0.46 -5.06 -3.23
CA GLY A 85 0.51 -6.36 -3.91
C GLY A 85 1.12 -6.28 -5.31
N MET A 86 0.76 -5.25 -6.09
CA MET A 86 1.37 -4.95 -7.39
C MET A 86 2.87 -4.66 -7.26
N MET A 87 3.28 -3.92 -6.23
CA MET A 87 4.69 -3.64 -5.98
C MET A 87 5.44 -4.92 -5.57
N ALA A 88 4.94 -5.68 -4.60
CA ALA A 88 5.56 -6.91 -4.13
C ALA A 88 5.76 -7.92 -5.28
N SER A 89 4.74 -8.08 -6.13
CA SER A 89 4.81 -8.96 -7.30
C SER A 89 5.76 -8.42 -8.37
N ALA A 90 5.76 -7.12 -8.67
CA ALA A 90 6.70 -6.51 -9.61
C ALA A 90 8.16 -6.76 -9.18
N PHE A 91 8.47 -6.57 -7.90
CA PHE A 91 9.81 -6.79 -7.35
C PHE A 91 10.19 -8.26 -7.33
N LEU A 92 9.27 -9.14 -6.90
CA LEU A 92 9.52 -10.57 -6.88
C LEU A 92 9.77 -11.12 -8.30
N LEU A 93 9.01 -10.67 -9.30
CA LEU A 93 9.23 -11.04 -10.69
C LEU A 93 10.54 -10.47 -11.26
N SER A 94 10.91 -9.25 -10.86
CA SER A 94 12.21 -8.66 -11.21
C SER A 94 13.37 -9.50 -10.67
N ASP A 95 13.30 -9.91 -9.40
CA ASP A 95 14.33 -10.70 -8.74
C ASP A 95 14.45 -12.10 -9.35
N LEU A 96 13.32 -12.74 -9.65
CA LEU A 96 13.30 -14.06 -10.31
C LEU A 96 13.91 -14.00 -11.72
N ASN A 97 13.65 -12.94 -12.47
CA ASN A 97 14.13 -12.81 -13.84
C ASN A 97 15.63 -12.44 -13.90
N THR A 98 16.12 -11.65 -12.94
CA THR A 98 17.52 -11.23 -12.87
C THR A 98 18.42 -12.19 -12.07
N LEU A 99 17.84 -13.24 -11.47
CA LEU A 99 18.50 -14.16 -10.53
C LEU A 99 19.18 -13.45 -9.34
N HIS A 100 18.81 -12.20 -9.09
CA HIS A 100 19.34 -11.38 -8.02
C HIS A 100 18.27 -11.20 -6.94
N VAL A 101 18.41 -11.91 -5.83
CA VAL A 101 17.43 -11.85 -4.73
C VAL A 101 17.67 -10.60 -3.89
N THR A 102 16.70 -9.70 -3.87
CA THR A 102 16.69 -8.50 -3.03
C THR A 102 15.77 -8.68 -1.82
N LEU A 103 16.01 -7.90 -0.76
CA LEU A 103 15.15 -7.91 0.44
C LEU A 103 13.85 -7.10 0.24
N VAL A 104 13.74 -6.34 -0.85
CA VAL A 104 12.60 -5.46 -1.15
C VAL A 104 11.27 -6.20 -1.25
N PRO A 105 11.13 -7.29 -2.05
CA PRO A 105 9.87 -8.03 -2.12
C PRO A 105 9.45 -8.64 -0.78
N LEU A 106 10.41 -9.06 0.07
CA LEU A 106 10.09 -9.57 1.41
C LEU A 106 9.49 -8.49 2.32
N GLY A 107 10.05 -7.28 2.30
CA GLY A 107 9.49 -6.14 3.05
C GLY A 107 8.09 -5.76 2.57
N LEU A 108 7.87 -5.76 1.25
CA LEU A 108 6.56 -5.49 0.67
C LEU A 108 5.54 -6.60 0.96
N MET A 109 5.96 -7.87 0.95
CA MET A 109 5.11 -9.00 1.34
C MET A 109 4.71 -8.93 2.81
N PHE A 110 5.64 -8.60 3.71
CA PHE A 110 5.31 -8.39 5.13
C PHE A 110 4.23 -7.31 5.29
N LEU A 111 4.40 -6.18 4.61
CA LEU A 111 3.44 -5.09 4.67
C LEU A 111 2.09 -5.48 4.06
N LEU A 112 2.09 -6.21 2.95
CA LEU A 112 0.88 -6.75 2.33
C LEU A 112 0.13 -7.68 3.30
N ILE A 113 0.83 -8.63 3.92
CA ILE A 113 0.25 -9.55 4.89
C ILE A 113 -0.37 -8.76 6.04
N ARG A 114 0.31 -7.75 6.59
CA ARG A 114 -0.25 -6.93 7.66
C ARG A 114 -1.53 -6.21 7.21
N ILE A 115 -1.53 -5.57 6.04
CA ILE A 115 -2.71 -4.89 5.51
C ILE A 115 -3.87 -5.87 5.32
N LEU A 116 -3.60 -7.07 4.79
CA LEU A 116 -4.61 -8.11 4.60
C LEU A 116 -5.12 -8.68 5.92
N SER A 117 -4.24 -8.93 6.90
CA SER A 117 -4.64 -9.36 8.24
C SER A 117 -5.57 -8.33 8.89
N ASP A 118 -5.18 -7.05 8.87
CA ASP A 118 -6.02 -5.97 9.38
C ASP A 118 -7.35 -5.88 8.62
N LEU A 119 -7.35 -6.09 7.30
CA LEU A 119 -8.57 -6.15 6.49
C LEU A 119 -9.52 -7.28 6.93
N LEU A 120 -8.97 -8.45 7.27
CA LEU A 120 -9.73 -9.64 7.69
C LEU A 120 -10.26 -9.50 9.12
N THR A 121 -9.49 -8.92 10.05
CA THR A 121 -9.95 -8.71 11.44
C THR A 121 -10.96 -7.57 11.56
N ASP A 122 -10.90 -6.58 10.68
CA ASP A 122 -11.77 -5.41 10.75
C ASP A 122 -13.10 -5.70 10.01
N ASN A 123 -14.02 -6.37 10.71
CA ASN A 123 -15.36 -6.83 10.30
C ASN A 123 -16.30 -5.76 9.68
N THR A 124 -15.80 -4.58 9.35
CA THR A 124 -16.52 -3.52 8.63
C THR A 124 -16.93 -3.93 7.21
N LEU A 125 -16.16 -4.79 6.53
CA LEU A 125 -16.47 -5.29 5.17
C LEU A 125 -17.81 -6.07 5.09
N PHE A 126 -18.25 -6.69 6.19
CA PHE A 126 -19.48 -7.48 6.25
C PHE A 126 -20.57 -6.88 7.16
N ARG A 127 -20.35 -5.70 7.74
CA ARG A 127 -21.38 -4.97 8.48
C ARG A 127 -22.28 -4.18 7.51
N SER A 128 -22.88 -4.90 6.56
CA SER A 128 -24.17 -4.51 6.03
C SER A 128 -25.18 -4.58 7.18
N ARG A 129 -25.59 -3.40 7.67
CA ARG A 129 -26.80 -3.11 8.45
C ARG A 129 -27.35 -4.26 9.32
N ARG A 130 -27.14 -4.16 10.62
CA ARG A 130 -28.24 -4.35 11.58
C ARG A 130 -28.28 -3.16 12.51
#